data_AF-A0A1E4F617-F1
#
_entry.id   AF-A0A1E4F617-F1
#
_cell.length_a   1.000
_cell.length_b   1.000
_cell.length_c   1.000
_cell.angle_alpha   90.00
_cell.angle_beta   90.00
_cell.angle_gamma   90.00
#
_symmetry.space_group_name_H-M   'P 1'
#
loop_
_entity.id
_entity.type
_entity.pdbx_description
1 polymer ?
#
loop_
_entity_poly.entity_id
_entity_poly.type
_entity_poly.pdbx_seq_one_letter_code
_entity_poly.pdbx_strand_id
1 'polypeptide(L)'
;MKASLLFTLSVLLTGTVLAKPIEGGANQKEGVAGGPKQMLFNGKYRLQVDSMTEASQAELDADSGLPRPDAGEKVWALKMTMKYGQKQQDVDTLDISVADAEDITQTFKPYLIVPNPTPLTVQGGAWKENAYITLPASFVPAKLVVSFPSAAQLPAFRIKL
;
A
#
# COMPACT_ATOMS: atom_id res chain seq x y z
N MET A 1 11.92 7.05 67.07
CA MET A 1 11.73 8.07 66.01
C MET A 1 12.28 7.49 64.72
N LYS A 2 11.45 7.39 63.68
CA LYS A 2 11.70 6.62 62.45
C LYS A 2 12.58 7.41 61.48
N ALA A 3 13.62 6.77 60.95
CA ALA A 3 14.44 7.28 59.86
C ALA A 3 13.75 7.02 58.51
N SER A 4 13.64 8.04 57.67
CA SER A 4 13.12 7.93 56.30
C SER A 4 14.25 8.15 55.30
N LEU A 5 14.63 7.07 54.61
CA LEU A 5 15.50 7.09 53.44
C LEU A 5 14.69 7.64 52.24
N LEU A 6 15.18 8.71 51.60
CA LEU A 6 14.70 9.19 50.31
C LEU A 6 15.45 8.44 49.20
N PHE A 7 14.72 7.59 48.45
CA PHE A 7 15.20 6.99 47.21
C PHE A 7 14.85 7.92 46.04
N THR A 8 15.85 8.58 45.45
CA THR A 8 15.71 9.33 44.20
C THR A 8 15.82 8.38 43.01
N LEU A 9 14.69 8.08 42.36
CA LEU A 9 14.63 7.32 41.12
C LEU A 9 14.92 8.26 39.94
N SER A 10 16.09 8.11 39.32
CA SER A 10 16.43 8.80 38.06
C SER A 10 15.85 8.04 36.88
N VAL A 11 14.83 8.59 36.22
CA VAL A 11 14.29 8.04 34.97
C VAL A 11 15.09 8.64 33.80
N LEU A 12 15.89 7.81 33.12
CA LEU A 12 16.47 8.16 31.83
C LEU A 12 15.34 8.30 30.80
N LEU A 13 15.12 9.53 30.30
CA LEU A 13 14.39 9.74 29.05
C LEU A 13 15.28 9.28 27.88
N THR A 14 15.10 8.04 27.43
CA THR A 14 15.49 7.67 26.08
C THR A 14 14.49 8.32 25.12
N GLY A 15 14.91 9.41 24.48
CA GLY A 15 14.12 10.12 23.48
C GLY A 15 13.76 9.18 22.33
N THR A 16 12.54 8.67 22.34
CA THR A 16 11.90 8.13 21.15
C THR A 16 11.64 9.31 20.23
N VAL A 17 12.50 9.47 19.23
CA VAL A 17 12.18 10.29 18.07
C VAL A 17 10.99 9.62 17.40
N LEU A 18 9.78 10.04 17.77
CA LEU A 18 8.57 9.66 17.06
C LEU A 18 8.73 10.26 15.66
N ALA A 19 9.12 9.41 14.69
CA ALA A 19 9.24 9.79 13.30
C ALA A 19 7.98 10.59 12.92
N LYS A 20 8.17 11.86 12.55
CA LYS A 20 7.05 12.71 12.16
C LYS A 20 6.37 12.01 10.98
N PRO A 21 5.07 11.68 11.07
CA PRO A 21 4.44 10.92 10.00
C PRO A 21 4.53 11.75 8.72
N ILE A 22 5.06 11.15 7.65
CA ILE A 22 5.20 11.79 6.34
C ILE A 22 3.79 12.10 5.84
N GLU A 23 3.50 13.36 5.50
CA GLU A 23 2.21 13.76 4.93
C GLU A 23 1.95 12.97 3.65
N GLY A 24 0.79 12.30 3.57
CA GLY A 24 0.46 11.39 2.48
C GLY A 24 1.04 9.98 2.58
N GLY A 25 1.79 9.68 3.65
CA GLY A 25 2.35 8.35 3.89
C GLY A 25 1.30 7.29 4.19
N ALA A 26 1.67 6.01 4.02
CA ALA A 26 0.85 4.82 4.28
C ALA A 26 0.22 4.82 5.69
N ASN A 27 0.79 5.56 6.64
CA ASN A 27 0.34 5.53 8.02
C ASN A 27 -0.65 6.61 8.43
N GLN A 28 -0.99 7.57 7.55
CA GLN A 28 -1.85 8.71 7.92
C GLN A 28 -3.33 8.55 7.56
N LYS A 29 -3.71 7.74 6.56
CA LYS A 29 -5.13 7.61 6.17
C LYS A 29 -5.86 6.63 7.10
N GLU A 30 -7.02 7.06 7.62
CA GLU A 30 -8.00 6.12 8.20
C GLU A 30 -8.31 5.04 7.16
N GLY A 31 -8.36 3.78 7.59
CA GLY A 31 -8.38 2.70 6.64
C GLY A 31 -8.89 1.38 7.17
N VAL A 32 -9.37 0.56 6.23
CA VAL A 32 -9.75 -0.82 6.46
C VAL A 32 -8.48 -1.65 6.41
N ALA A 33 -8.13 -2.24 7.55
CA ALA A 33 -6.91 -3.01 7.70
C ALA A 33 -7.13 -4.51 7.40
N GLY A 34 -6.14 -5.16 6.80
CA GLY A 34 -6.16 -6.59 6.55
C GLY A 34 -4.80 -7.14 6.12
N GLY A 35 -4.80 -8.41 5.74
CA GLY A 35 -3.64 -9.11 5.19
C GLY A 35 -3.82 -9.50 3.71
N PRO A 36 -2.82 -10.16 3.11
CA PRO A 36 -2.90 -10.62 1.73
C PRO A 36 -3.99 -11.67 1.59
N LYS A 37 -4.58 -11.79 0.39
CA LYS A 37 -5.67 -12.72 0.06
C LYS A 37 -6.97 -12.52 0.86
N GLN A 38 -7.07 -11.47 1.66
CA GLN A 38 -8.31 -11.05 2.29
C GLN A 38 -9.04 -10.03 1.41
N MET A 39 -10.33 -10.23 1.19
CA MET A 39 -11.18 -9.28 0.48
C MET A 39 -11.70 -8.23 1.46
N LEU A 40 -11.17 -7.02 1.36
CA LEU A 40 -11.53 -5.87 2.21
C LEU A 40 -12.61 -5.03 1.52
N PHE A 41 -13.44 -4.32 2.29
CA PHE A 41 -14.49 -3.44 1.76
C PHE A 41 -14.46 -2.07 2.45
N ASN A 42 -14.36 -0.99 1.69
CA ASN A 42 -14.29 0.39 2.22
C ASN A 42 -15.59 1.19 2.03
N GLY A 43 -16.73 0.53 1.78
CA GLY A 43 -18.02 1.18 1.53
C GLY A 43 -18.37 1.34 0.06
N LYS A 44 -17.37 1.40 -0.84
CA LYS A 44 -17.59 1.46 -2.31
C LYS A 44 -16.86 0.35 -3.05
N TYR A 45 -15.61 0.11 -2.70
CA TYR A 45 -14.72 -0.84 -3.35
C TYR A 45 -14.51 -2.07 -2.49
N ARG A 46 -14.36 -3.21 -3.15
CA ARG A 46 -13.71 -4.38 -2.55
C ARG A 46 -12.35 -4.58 -3.18
N LEU A 47 -11.34 -4.78 -2.35
CA LEU A 47 -9.96 -4.98 -2.77
C LEU A 47 -9.39 -6.21 -2.07
N GLN A 48 -8.70 -7.04 -2.85
CA GLN A 48 -7.86 -8.12 -2.34
C GLN A 48 -6.48 -8.00 -2.99
N VAL A 49 -5.43 -7.96 -2.16
CA VAL A 49 -4.05 -8.10 -2.65
C VAL A 49 -3.77 -9.58 -2.84
N ASP A 50 -3.54 -9.99 -4.08
CA ASP A 50 -3.27 -11.39 -4.40
C ASP A 50 -1.81 -11.75 -4.12
N SER A 51 -0.90 -10.86 -4.53
CA SER A 51 0.55 -11.00 -4.32
C SER A 51 1.27 -9.66 -4.48
N MET A 52 2.39 -9.51 -3.77
CA MET A 52 3.40 -8.50 -4.05
C MET A 52 4.77 -9.19 -4.04
N THR A 53 5.41 -9.28 -5.19
CA THR A 53 6.68 -10.02 -5.38
C THR A 53 7.60 -9.28 -6.32
N GLU A 54 8.91 -9.52 -6.24
CA GLU A 54 9.86 -9.04 -7.24
C GLU A 54 9.44 -9.54 -8.63
N ALA A 55 9.37 -8.63 -9.61
CA ALA A 55 9.01 -8.94 -10.97
C ALA A 55 10.17 -9.70 -11.65
N SER A 56 9.85 -10.80 -12.32
CA SER A 56 10.88 -11.55 -13.05
C SER A 56 11.32 -10.79 -14.30
N GLN A 57 12.56 -11.00 -14.74
CA GLN A 57 13.05 -10.42 -16.00
C GLN A 57 12.15 -10.78 -17.19
N ALA A 58 11.67 -12.03 -17.25
CA ALA A 58 10.75 -12.49 -18.29
C ALA A 58 9.40 -11.74 -18.27
N GLU A 59 8.89 -11.40 -17.08
CA GLU A 59 7.67 -10.60 -16.94
C GLU A 59 7.87 -9.16 -17.42
N LEU A 60 9.02 -8.55 -17.08
CA LEU A 60 9.36 -7.22 -17.57
C LEU A 60 9.55 -7.22 -19.09
N ASP A 61 10.25 -8.20 -19.66
CA ASP A 61 10.53 -8.29 -21.10
C ASP A 61 9.31 -8.60 -21.96
N ALA A 62 8.26 -9.20 -21.38
CA ALA A 62 7.00 -9.45 -22.07
C ALA A 62 6.26 -8.16 -22.46
N ASP A 63 6.55 -7.03 -21.80
CA ASP A 63 5.95 -5.73 -22.10
C ASP A 63 7.01 -4.61 -21.99
N SER A 64 7.37 -4.04 -23.15
CA SER A 64 8.35 -2.96 -23.23
C SER A 64 7.89 -1.65 -22.61
N GLY A 65 6.60 -1.52 -22.28
CA GLY A 65 6.03 -0.39 -21.53
C GLY A 65 6.22 -0.49 -20.01
N LEU A 66 6.69 -1.63 -19.49
CA LEU A 66 6.96 -1.80 -18.07
C LEU A 66 8.26 -1.12 -17.63
N PRO A 67 8.32 -0.60 -16.39
CA PRO A 67 9.52 0.04 -15.87
C PRO A 67 10.71 -0.92 -15.92
N ARG A 68 11.88 -0.39 -16.28
CA ARG A 68 13.16 -1.10 -16.18
C ARG A 68 13.89 -0.58 -14.94
N PRO A 69 14.36 -1.46 -14.06
CA PRO A 69 15.06 -1.03 -12.86
C PRO A 69 16.41 -0.42 -13.24
N ASP A 70 16.76 0.72 -12.64
CA ASP A 70 18.11 1.24 -12.70
C ASP A 70 19.06 0.45 -11.78
N ALA A 71 20.36 0.78 -11.85
CA ALA A 71 21.35 0.16 -10.97
C ALA A 71 21.02 0.44 -9.49
N GLY A 72 20.83 -0.63 -8.71
CA GLY A 72 20.46 -0.53 -7.30
C GLY A 72 18.95 -0.50 -7.04
N GLU A 73 18.13 -0.70 -8.06
CA GLU A 73 16.67 -0.81 -7.95
C GLU A 73 16.16 -2.20 -8.32
N LYS A 74 14.91 -2.47 -7.94
CA LYS A 74 14.14 -3.66 -8.28
C LYS A 74 12.72 -3.26 -8.62
N VAL A 75 12.10 -3.98 -9.55
CA VAL A 75 10.68 -3.81 -9.84
C VAL A 75 9.89 -4.84 -9.06
N TRP A 76 8.85 -4.39 -8.36
CA TRP A 76 7.88 -5.24 -7.67
C TRP A 76 6.57 -5.27 -8.45
N ALA A 77 6.07 -6.47 -8.69
CA ALA A 77 4.75 -6.73 -9.27
C ALA A 77 3.72 -6.90 -8.15
N LEU A 78 2.79 -5.97 -8.05
CA LEU A 78 1.62 -6.01 -7.18
C LEU A 78 0.40 -6.45 -7.99
N LYS A 79 -0.18 -7.59 -7.63
CA LYS A 79 -1.37 -8.15 -8.26
C LYS A 79 -2.54 -8.03 -7.30
N MET A 80 -3.64 -7.49 -7.77
CA MET A 80 -4.83 -7.23 -6.97
C MET A 80 -6.09 -7.69 -7.68
N THR A 81 -7.08 -8.10 -6.90
CA THR A 81 -8.46 -8.27 -7.35
C THR A 81 -9.28 -7.12 -6.82
N MET A 82 -9.98 -6.46 -7.72
CA MET A 82 -10.87 -5.36 -7.42
C MET A 82 -12.31 -5.77 -7.74
N LYS A 83 -13.27 -5.34 -6.92
CA LYS A 83 -14.70 -5.46 -7.22
C LYS A 83 -15.45 -4.19 -6.86
N TYR A 84 -16.44 -3.85 -7.68
CA TYR A 84 -17.37 -2.79 -7.35
C TYR A 84 -18.39 -3.28 -6.32
N GLY A 85 -18.54 -2.55 -5.21
CA GLY A 85 -19.59 -2.80 -4.22
C GLY A 85 -20.97 -2.34 -4.67
N GLN A 86 -21.02 -1.39 -5.60
CA GLN A 86 -22.22 -0.81 -6.17
C GLN A 86 -22.01 -0.57 -7.68
N LYS A 87 -23.08 -0.42 -8.46
CA LYS A 87 -22.95 -0.06 -9.89
C LYS A 87 -22.15 1.24 -10.03
N GLN A 88 -21.17 1.27 -10.92
CA GLN A 88 -20.40 2.47 -11.25
C GLN A 88 -20.57 2.81 -12.73
N GLN A 89 -20.22 4.04 -13.10
CA GLN A 89 -20.13 4.48 -14.50
C GLN A 89 -18.69 4.88 -14.87
N ASP A 90 -17.87 5.22 -13.86
CA ASP A 90 -16.52 5.73 -14.03
C ASP A 90 -15.47 4.77 -13.44
N VAL A 91 -14.27 4.79 -14.02
CA VAL A 91 -13.07 4.16 -13.45
C VAL A 91 -12.45 5.16 -12.47
N ASP A 92 -12.37 4.82 -11.19
CA ASP A 92 -11.56 5.59 -10.25
C ASP A 92 -10.09 5.20 -10.40
N THR A 93 -9.19 6.19 -10.36
CA THR A 93 -7.74 5.95 -10.35
C THR A 93 -7.30 5.42 -8.99
N LEU A 94 -6.26 4.60 -8.98
CA LEU A 94 -5.63 4.08 -7.77
C LEU A 94 -4.41 4.93 -7.41
N ASP A 95 -4.28 5.20 -6.11
CA ASP A 95 -3.06 5.73 -5.51
C ASP A 95 -2.51 4.69 -4.54
N ILE A 96 -1.25 4.32 -4.72
CA ILE A 96 -0.60 3.19 -4.05
C ILE A 96 0.67 3.68 -3.37
N SER A 97 0.76 3.48 -2.06
CA SER A 97 1.94 3.78 -1.25
C SER A 97 2.45 2.50 -0.58
N VAL A 98 3.77 2.35 -0.53
CA VAL A 98 4.43 1.17 0.07
C VAL A 98 5.30 1.63 1.23
N ALA A 99 5.28 0.88 2.33
CA ALA A 99 6.18 1.07 3.45
C ALA A 99 6.87 -0.23 3.86
N ASP A 100 8.07 -0.10 4.43
CA ASP A 100 8.81 -1.20 5.01
C ASP A 100 8.37 -1.49 6.47
N ALA A 101 9.10 -2.37 7.14
CA ALA A 101 8.82 -2.75 8.52
C ALA A 101 9.06 -1.61 9.53
N GLU A 102 9.89 -0.64 9.17
CA GLU A 102 10.25 0.54 9.98
C GLU A 102 9.33 1.72 9.71
N ASP A 103 8.25 1.51 8.95
CA ASP A 103 7.27 2.53 8.57
C ASP A 103 7.83 3.64 7.66
N ILE A 104 8.97 3.41 7.02
CA ILE A 104 9.51 4.32 6.01
C ILE A 104 8.67 4.14 4.75
N THR A 105 7.84 5.16 4.48
CA THR A 105 7.00 5.18 3.28
C THR A 105 7.79 5.76 2.12
N GLN A 106 7.71 5.06 1.00
CA GLN A 106 8.14 5.56 -0.28
C GLN A 106 6.88 5.74 -1.16
N THR A 107 6.65 6.97 -1.61
CA THR A 107 5.47 7.31 -2.44
C THR A 107 5.87 7.19 -3.90
N PHE A 108 5.16 6.36 -4.65
CA PHE A 108 5.42 6.15 -6.08
C PHE A 108 4.15 6.32 -6.90
N LYS A 109 4.32 6.72 -8.15
CA LYS A 109 3.26 6.57 -9.15
C LYS A 109 3.39 5.17 -9.75
N PRO A 110 2.53 4.21 -9.39
CA PRO A 110 2.60 2.87 -9.97
C PRO A 110 2.40 2.96 -11.48
N TYR A 111 3.17 2.17 -12.23
CA TYR A 111 2.81 1.86 -13.61
C TYR A 111 1.68 0.83 -13.57
N LEU A 112 0.45 1.30 -13.82
CA LEU A 112 -0.74 0.45 -13.85
C LEU A 112 -0.96 -0.06 -15.28
N ILE A 113 -0.89 -1.37 -15.47
CA ILE A 113 -1.46 -1.98 -16.68
C ILE A 113 -2.93 -2.22 -16.38
N VAL A 114 -3.75 -1.22 -16.72
CA VAL A 114 -5.21 -1.35 -16.62
C VAL A 114 -5.65 -2.37 -17.67
N PRO A 115 -6.34 -3.46 -17.30
CA PRO A 115 -6.95 -4.33 -18.31
C PRO A 115 -7.98 -3.53 -19.12
N ASN A 116 -8.15 -3.93 -20.38
CA ASN A 116 -9.16 -3.40 -21.30
C ASN A 116 -10.51 -3.15 -20.56
N PRO A 117 -11.15 -1.96 -20.72
CA PRO A 117 -12.21 -1.48 -19.84
C PRO A 117 -13.52 -2.24 -20.07
N THR A 118 -13.67 -3.41 -19.46
CA THR A 118 -14.85 -4.25 -19.66
C THR A 118 -15.01 -5.17 -18.44
N PRO A 119 -15.64 -4.72 -17.33
CA PRO A 119 -17.04 -4.32 -17.36
C PRO A 119 -17.34 -3.15 -16.38
N LEU A 120 -17.34 -1.91 -16.89
CA LEU A 120 -17.59 -0.72 -16.07
C LEU A 120 -19.03 -0.56 -15.58
N THR A 121 -19.94 -1.48 -15.87
CA THR A 121 -21.38 -1.23 -15.73
C THR A 121 -22.14 -2.25 -14.86
N VAL A 122 -21.47 -3.28 -14.34
CA VAL A 122 -22.12 -4.38 -13.61
C VAL A 122 -21.80 -4.29 -12.11
N GLN A 123 -22.84 -4.17 -11.29
CA GLN A 123 -22.70 -4.28 -9.84
C GLN A 123 -22.11 -5.64 -9.47
N GLY A 124 -21.08 -5.65 -8.61
CA GLY A 124 -20.36 -6.88 -8.28
C GLY A 124 -19.36 -7.33 -9.35
N GLY A 125 -19.22 -6.57 -10.45
CA GLY A 125 -18.19 -6.76 -11.45
C GLY A 125 -16.81 -6.77 -10.79
N ALA A 126 -15.99 -7.72 -11.22
CA ALA A 126 -14.65 -7.97 -10.69
C ALA A 126 -13.63 -7.83 -11.81
N TRP A 127 -12.47 -7.27 -11.49
CA TRP A 127 -11.34 -7.20 -12.41
C TRP A 127 -10.02 -7.43 -11.66
N LYS A 128 -8.98 -7.70 -12.42
CA LYS A 128 -7.62 -7.89 -11.92
C LYS A 128 -6.82 -6.63 -12.24
N GLU A 129 -6.07 -6.11 -11.28
CA GLU A 129 -5.17 -4.99 -11.46
C GLU A 129 -3.74 -5.45 -11.23
N ASN A 130 -2.85 -5.07 -12.13
CA ASN A 130 -1.41 -5.30 -12.00
C ASN A 130 -0.70 -3.95 -11.96
N ALA A 131 0.02 -3.70 -10.88
CA ALA A 131 0.83 -2.51 -10.67
C ALA A 131 2.30 -2.89 -10.58
N TYR A 132 3.16 -2.15 -11.27
CA TYR A 132 4.61 -2.32 -11.22
C TYR A 132 5.23 -1.11 -10.54
N ILE A 133 6.03 -1.38 -9.50
CA ILE A 133 6.62 -0.36 -8.62
C ILE A 133 8.12 -0.57 -8.55
N THR A 134 8.89 0.44 -8.93
CA THR A 134 10.35 0.42 -8.78
C THR A 134 10.73 0.86 -7.37
N LEU A 135 11.50 0.03 -6.66
CA LEU A 135 11.95 0.25 -5.29
C LEU A 135 13.47 0.07 -5.21
N PRO A 136 14.17 0.72 -4.25
CA PRO A 136 15.57 0.39 -3.97
C PRO A 136 15.74 -1.11 -3.70
N ALA A 137 16.83 -1.70 -4.17
CA ALA A 137 17.04 -3.15 -4.08
C ALA A 137 17.11 -3.67 -2.62
N SER A 138 17.46 -2.81 -1.68
CA SER A 138 17.47 -3.09 -0.24
C SER A 138 16.11 -2.91 0.44
N PHE A 139 15.13 -2.33 -0.24
CA PHE A 139 13.82 -2.05 0.32
C PHE A 139 12.95 -3.32 0.31
N VAL A 140 12.41 -3.68 1.47
CA VAL A 140 11.53 -4.84 1.64
C VAL A 140 10.13 -4.35 1.98
N PRO A 141 9.17 -4.42 1.04
CA PRO A 141 7.77 -4.08 1.29
C PRO A 141 7.19 -4.89 2.44
N ALA A 142 6.62 -4.21 3.43
CA ALA A 142 5.93 -4.85 4.56
C ALA A 142 4.47 -4.36 4.70
N LYS A 143 4.16 -3.18 4.17
CA LYS A 143 2.84 -2.55 4.25
C LYS A 143 2.50 -1.91 2.91
N LEU A 144 1.24 -2.03 2.52
CA LEU A 144 0.67 -1.41 1.33
C LEU A 144 -0.52 -0.56 1.73
N VAL A 145 -0.63 0.63 1.14
CA VAL A 145 -1.81 1.47 1.25
C VAL A 145 -2.34 1.82 -0.11
N VAL A 146 -3.62 1.48 -0.32
CA VAL A 146 -4.32 1.75 -1.57
C VAL A 146 -5.48 2.69 -1.29
N SER A 147 -5.55 3.77 -2.06
CA SER A 147 -6.60 4.76 -1.97
C SER A 147 -7.06 5.22 -3.36
N PHE A 148 -8.14 5.99 -3.40
CA PHE A 148 -8.77 6.45 -4.64
C PHE A 148 -8.83 7.97 -4.58
N PRO A 149 -7.98 8.71 -5.32
CA PRO A 149 -7.96 10.16 -5.25
C PRO A 149 -9.31 10.81 -5.57
N SER A 150 -10.05 10.26 -6.54
CA SER A 150 -11.41 10.69 -6.91
C SER A 150 -12.49 10.32 -5.89
N ALA A 151 -12.16 9.48 -4.90
CA ALA A 151 -13.04 9.12 -3.80
C ALA A 151 -12.30 9.25 -2.45
N ALA A 152 -11.60 10.37 -2.24
CA ALA A 152 -10.74 10.63 -1.09
C ALA A 152 -11.45 10.58 0.28
N GLN A 153 -12.78 10.69 0.31
CA GLN A 153 -13.61 10.55 1.51
C GLN A 153 -13.75 9.09 1.99
N LEU A 154 -13.41 8.11 1.15
CA LEU A 154 -13.49 6.70 1.53
C LEU A 154 -12.25 6.29 2.33
N PRO A 155 -12.41 5.38 3.31
CA PRO A 155 -11.26 4.77 3.97
C PRO A 155 -10.30 4.13 2.97
N ALA A 156 -9.00 4.30 3.18
CA ALA A 156 -7.98 3.60 2.41
C ALA A 156 -7.94 2.12 2.78
N PHE A 157 -7.40 1.26 1.91
CA PHE A 157 -7.06 -0.11 2.29
C PHE A 157 -5.65 -0.12 2.87
N ARG A 158 -5.46 -0.74 4.04
CA ARG A 158 -4.15 -0.90 4.68
C ARG A 158 -3.82 -2.38 4.80
N ILE A 159 -2.90 -2.86 3.98
CA ILE A 159 -2.57 -4.27 3.87
C ILE A 159 -1.20 -4.49 4.48
N LYS A 160 -1.12 -5.37 5.48
CA LYS A 160 0.14 -5.93 5.96
C LYS A 160 0.53 -7.07 5.01
N LEU A 161 1.71 -6.99 4.40
CA LEU A 161 2.18 -7.97 3.40
C LEU A 161 2.77 -9.22 4.06
#